data_AF-A0AAW0G906-F1
#
_entry.id   AF-A0AAW0G906-F1
#
_cell.length_a   1.000
_cell.length_b   1.000
_cell.length_c   1.000
_cell.angle_alpha   90.00
_cell.angle_beta   90.00
_cell.angle_gamma   90.00
#
_symmetry.space_group_name_H-M   'P 1'
#
loop_
_entity.id
_entity.type
_entity.pdbx_description
1 polymer ?
#
loop_
_entity_poly.entity_id
_entity_poly.type
_entity_poly.pdbx_seq_one_letter_code
_entity_poly.pdbx_strand_id
1 'polypeptide(L)'
;MNVSDPILNPNTPLAFVTAEEALGLTIALCLRSITVGAWCWDTVMSIAEEHRTFRKRRWRFPDYVYFLSRIASGVFVVVIFVYRVAPLENCQIILQSSLWLAAAALQLNSLLFLLRLCGIFHDCQRVKGVFVVLWLAELACSVLSSFSAYAKHVGPTKQCYTHSLTSFAPVGYIGVAVYDTLVFLTVSVKILRIDPALDWKSEVKLFFNNKHMSHVYRTLLRTGQLYYFATVCANIVLLAIMFSPTISPALRISTTCPNVLIQNSMACKVFRLLRLEAMDGNSQRTISHELPVRTQTPVTGVSATDVDNRTGKELDSCLYNPTYQV
;
A
#
# COMPACT_ATOMS: atom_id res chain seq x y z
N MET A 1 40.13 34.89 -12.62
CA MET A 1 40.80 33.60 -12.29
C MET A 1 40.05 33.04 -11.11
N ASN A 2 39.14 32.10 -11.34
CA ASN A 2 38.32 31.51 -10.27
C ASN A 2 39.19 30.44 -9.61
N VAL A 3 39.76 30.74 -8.44
CA VAL A 3 40.53 29.79 -7.65
C VAL A 3 39.53 28.74 -7.16
N SER A 4 39.46 27.61 -7.84
CA SER A 4 38.78 26.44 -7.32
C SER A 4 39.58 25.98 -6.10
N ASP A 5 38.99 26.10 -4.91
CA ASP A 5 39.59 25.60 -3.69
C ASP A 5 40.00 24.14 -3.88
N PRO A 6 41.20 23.74 -3.41
CA PRO A 6 41.66 22.36 -3.56
C PRO A 6 40.70 21.43 -2.83
N ILE A 7 40.17 20.43 -3.57
CA ILE A 7 39.30 19.39 -3.01
C ILE A 7 40.10 18.64 -1.94
N LEU A 8 39.77 18.89 -0.67
CA LEU A 8 40.51 18.39 0.50
C LEU A 8 40.46 16.85 0.62
N ASN A 9 39.42 16.21 0.07
CA ASN A 9 39.29 14.76 -0.01
C ASN A 9 38.65 14.32 -1.34
N PRO A 10 39.45 13.92 -2.35
CA PRO A 10 38.96 13.53 -3.67
C PRO A 10 38.23 12.19 -3.69
N ASN A 11 38.24 11.43 -2.59
CA ASN A 11 37.50 10.18 -2.47
C ASN A 11 36.09 10.38 -1.90
N THR A 12 35.77 11.59 -1.40
CA THR A 12 34.45 11.88 -0.86
C THR A 12 33.51 12.30 -2.00
N PRO A 13 32.44 11.55 -2.27
CA PRO A 13 31.49 11.81 -3.36
C PRO A 13 30.80 13.19 -3.21
N LEU A 14 30.55 13.61 -1.97
CA LEU A 14 29.92 14.90 -1.66
C LEU A 14 30.81 16.11 -2.01
N ALA A 15 32.11 15.90 -2.23
CA ALA A 15 33.04 16.98 -2.58
C ALA A 15 32.90 17.44 -4.04
N PHE A 16 32.20 16.67 -4.89
CA PHE A 16 32.02 16.95 -6.33
C PHE A 16 30.63 17.49 -6.69
N VAL A 17 29.78 17.74 -5.69
CA VAL A 17 28.40 18.23 -5.88
C VAL A 17 28.20 19.55 -5.16
N THR A 18 27.21 20.33 -5.59
CA THR A 18 26.86 21.58 -4.90
C THR A 18 26.33 21.32 -3.49
N ALA A 19 26.39 22.31 -2.60
CA ALA A 19 25.91 22.17 -1.23
C ALA A 19 24.42 21.75 -1.14
N GLU A 20 23.58 22.23 -2.05
CA GLU A 20 22.17 21.86 -2.13
C GLU A 20 21.97 20.39 -2.55
N GLU A 21 22.75 19.92 -3.53
CA GLU A 21 22.74 18.52 -3.96
C GLU A 21 23.27 17.59 -2.86
N ALA A 22 24.35 17.99 -2.18
CA ALA A 22 24.92 17.25 -1.05
C ALA A 22 23.90 17.04 0.07
N LEU A 23 23.13 18.08 0.42
CA LEU A 23 22.05 17.99 1.39
C LEU A 23 20.97 17.01 0.93
N GLY A 24 20.48 17.15 -0.31
CA GLY A 24 19.45 16.28 -0.87
C GLY A 24 19.88 14.80 -0.88
N LEU A 25 21.13 14.52 -1.25
CA LEU A 25 21.70 13.17 -1.26
C LEU A 25 21.89 12.60 0.14
N THR A 26 22.20 13.44 1.13
CA THR A 26 22.33 13.03 2.54
C THR A 26 20.97 12.69 3.14
N ILE A 27 19.95 13.54 2.93
CA ILE A 27 18.57 13.27 3.36
C ILE A 27 18.08 11.96 2.71
N ALA A 28 18.33 11.80 1.42
CA ALA A 28 17.96 10.61 0.66
C ALA A 28 18.65 9.33 1.17
N LEU A 29 19.88 9.43 1.72
CA LEU A 29 20.55 8.31 2.38
C LEU A 29 19.88 8.00 3.73
N CYS A 30 19.68 9.02 4.58
CA CYS A 30 19.03 8.85 5.88
C CYS A 30 17.64 8.23 5.75
N LEU A 31 16.82 8.70 4.81
CA LEU A 31 15.49 8.15 4.54
C LEU A 31 15.54 6.67 4.18
N ARG A 32 16.47 6.26 3.31
CA ARG A 32 16.64 4.85 2.92
C ARG A 32 17.12 4.01 4.11
N SER A 33 18.08 4.49 4.90
CA SER A 33 18.57 3.80 6.09
C SER A 33 17.46 3.56 7.11
N ILE A 34 16.66 4.59 7.40
CA ILE A 34 15.51 4.49 8.31
C ILE A 34 14.49 3.48 7.76
N THR A 35 14.24 3.50 6.45
CA THR A 35 13.31 2.56 5.80
C THR A 35 13.79 1.11 5.92
N VAL A 36 15.08 0.84 5.70
CA VAL A 36 15.66 -0.51 5.88
C VAL A 36 15.49 -0.97 7.34
N GLY A 37 15.85 -0.11 8.30
CA GLY A 37 15.71 -0.41 9.73
C GLY A 37 14.27 -0.69 10.13
N ALA A 38 13.33 0.14 9.66
CA ALA A 38 11.90 -0.03 9.92
C ALA A 38 11.32 -1.30 9.26
N TRP A 39 11.78 -1.66 8.05
CA TRP A 39 11.39 -2.93 7.41
C TRP A 39 11.90 -4.16 8.18
N CYS A 40 13.17 -4.12 8.63
CA CYS A 40 13.73 -5.17 9.48
C CYS A 40 12.93 -5.29 10.79
N TRP A 41 12.62 -4.16 11.43
CA TRP A 41 11.82 -4.12 12.64
C TRP A 41 10.42 -4.71 12.44
N ASP A 42 9.70 -4.30 11.39
CA ASP A 42 8.37 -4.85 11.05
C ASP A 42 8.44 -6.36 10.85
N THR A 43 9.51 -6.87 10.22
CA THR A 43 9.72 -8.31 9.96
C THR A 43 10.01 -9.11 11.21
N VAL A 44 10.83 -8.58 12.11
CA VAL A 44 11.09 -9.22 13.39
C VAL A 44 9.82 -9.24 14.24
N MET A 45 9.05 -8.16 14.25
CA MET A 45 7.81 -8.08 15.03
C MET A 45 6.70 -8.98 14.47
N SER A 46 6.65 -9.18 13.15
CA SER A 46 5.60 -9.98 12.53
C SER A 46 5.85 -11.49 12.54
N ILE A 47 7.10 -11.94 12.70
CA ILE A 47 7.46 -13.35 12.51
C ILE A 47 6.69 -14.31 13.43
N ALA A 48 6.40 -13.89 14.67
CA ALA A 48 5.67 -14.71 15.63
C ALA A 48 4.20 -14.90 15.21
N GLU A 49 3.56 -13.83 14.73
CA GLU A 49 2.21 -13.86 14.18
C GLU A 49 2.16 -14.70 12.90
N GLU A 50 3.10 -14.47 11.97
CA GLU A 50 3.20 -15.20 10.71
C GLU A 50 3.37 -16.70 10.94
N HIS A 51 4.28 -17.08 11.83
CA HIS A 51 4.48 -18.47 12.20
C HIS A 51 3.19 -19.08 12.79
N ARG A 52 2.45 -18.36 13.63
CA ARG A 52 1.15 -18.83 14.15
C ARG A 52 0.09 -18.98 13.06
N THR A 53 0.02 -18.03 12.13
CA THR A 53 -0.97 -18.00 11.03
C THR A 53 -0.72 -19.11 10.00
N PHE A 54 0.55 -19.33 9.61
CA PHE A 54 0.89 -20.24 8.50
C PHE A 54 1.21 -21.67 8.93
N ARG A 55 1.54 -21.92 10.21
CA ARG A 55 1.84 -23.28 10.70
C ARG A 55 0.61 -24.20 10.75
N LYS A 56 -0.60 -23.66 10.91
CA LYS A 56 -1.82 -24.46 11.18
C LYS A 56 -2.73 -24.68 9.96
N ARG A 57 -2.47 -24.09 8.79
CA ARG A 57 -3.39 -24.12 7.64
C ARG A 57 -2.70 -24.39 6.30
N ARG A 58 -3.49 -24.92 5.36
CA ARG A 58 -3.12 -25.07 3.95
C ARG A 58 -3.03 -23.69 3.30
N TRP A 59 -2.00 -23.51 2.48
CA TRP A 59 -1.74 -22.27 1.76
C TRP A 59 -2.85 -22.01 0.72
N ARG A 60 -3.34 -20.77 0.66
CA ARG A 60 -4.29 -20.28 -0.35
C ARG A 60 -3.62 -19.21 -1.21
N PHE A 61 -4.22 -18.86 -2.35
CA PHE A 61 -3.69 -17.85 -3.26
C PHE A 61 -3.28 -16.52 -2.57
N PRO A 62 -4.07 -15.92 -1.66
CA PRO A 62 -3.66 -14.69 -0.96
C PRO A 62 -2.40 -14.83 -0.10
N ASP A 63 -2.04 -16.05 0.33
CA ASP A 63 -0.84 -16.30 1.15
C ASP A 63 0.43 -16.17 0.32
N TYR A 64 0.41 -16.68 -0.91
CA TYR A 64 1.51 -16.52 -1.84
C TYR A 64 1.72 -15.05 -2.21
N VAL A 65 0.63 -14.32 -2.47
CA VAL A 65 0.69 -12.87 -2.75
C VAL A 65 1.26 -12.10 -1.56
N TYR A 66 0.85 -12.47 -0.35
CA TYR A 66 1.37 -11.87 0.89
C TYR A 66 2.89 -12.04 1.02
N PHE A 67 3.40 -13.26 0.91
CA PHE A 67 4.84 -13.52 1.03
C PHE A 67 5.63 -12.87 -0.10
N LEU A 68 5.12 -12.95 -1.33
CA LEU A 68 5.78 -12.35 -2.49
C LEU A 68 5.84 -10.83 -2.36
N SER A 69 4.76 -10.19 -1.87
CA SER A 69 4.73 -8.76 -1.56
C SER A 69 5.81 -8.38 -0.56
N ARG A 70 5.89 -9.10 0.57
CA ARG A 70 6.86 -8.84 1.64
C ARG A 70 8.31 -8.99 1.17
N ILE A 71 8.60 -10.03 0.38
CA ILE A 71 9.92 -10.26 -0.22
C ILE A 71 10.25 -9.16 -1.24
N ALA A 72 9.33 -8.83 -2.14
CA ALA A 72 9.54 -7.80 -3.15
C ALA A 72 9.83 -6.42 -2.53
N SER A 73 9.06 -6.03 -1.50
CA SER A 73 9.30 -4.80 -0.74
C SER A 73 10.66 -4.82 -0.03
N GLY A 74 11.02 -5.94 0.59
CA GLY A 74 12.32 -6.09 1.26
C GLY A 74 13.51 -5.98 0.30
N VAL A 75 13.46 -6.72 -0.82
CA VAL A 75 14.49 -6.68 -1.85
C VAL A 75 14.61 -5.26 -2.43
N PHE A 76 13.49 -4.60 -2.73
CA PHE A 76 13.51 -3.21 -3.18
C PHE A 76 14.21 -2.28 -2.18
N VAL A 77 13.82 -2.31 -0.90
CA VAL A 77 14.36 -1.44 0.15
C VAL A 77 15.86 -1.67 0.38
N VAL A 78 16.33 -2.92 0.28
CA VAL A 78 17.76 -3.24 0.38
C VAL A 78 18.52 -2.77 -0.87
N VAL A 79 18.04 -3.08 -2.07
CA VAL A 79 18.71 -2.72 -3.33
C VAL A 79 18.82 -1.20 -3.47
N ILE A 80 17.76 -0.46 -3.14
CA ILE A 80 17.78 1.01 -3.25
C ILE A 80 18.68 1.67 -2.19
N PHE A 81 18.87 1.02 -1.03
CA PHE A 81 19.88 1.45 -0.05
C PHE A 81 21.29 1.20 -0.57
N VAL A 82 21.57 -0.02 -1.07
CA VAL A 82 22.85 -0.39 -1.69
C VAL A 82 23.21 0.55 -2.83
N TYR A 83 22.24 0.94 -3.67
CA TYR A 83 22.40 1.91 -4.76
C TYR A 83 23.09 3.20 -4.34
N ARG A 84 22.95 3.62 -3.08
CA ARG A 84 23.55 4.85 -2.56
C ARG A 84 24.86 4.67 -1.83
N VAL A 85 25.04 3.55 -1.14
CA VAL A 85 26.22 3.35 -0.28
C VAL A 85 27.33 2.60 -0.98
N ALA A 86 26.99 1.71 -1.92
CA ALA A 86 27.97 0.87 -2.58
C ALA A 86 28.61 1.58 -3.80
N PRO A 87 29.90 1.32 -4.07
CA PRO A 87 30.51 1.67 -5.35
C PRO A 87 29.95 0.74 -6.44
N LEU A 88 29.29 1.30 -7.43
CA LEU A 88 28.64 0.55 -8.50
C LEU A 88 29.22 0.93 -9.86
N GLU A 89 29.43 -0.08 -10.70
CA GLU A 89 29.94 0.12 -12.06
C GLU A 89 28.85 0.67 -12.98
N ASN A 90 27.63 0.13 -12.89
CA ASN A 90 26.52 0.48 -13.77
C ASN A 90 25.35 1.08 -12.99
N CYS A 91 25.41 2.38 -12.72
CA CYS A 91 24.36 3.10 -11.99
C CYS A 91 22.98 2.97 -12.64
N GLN A 92 22.92 3.06 -13.97
CA GLN A 92 21.64 3.02 -14.69
C GLN A 92 20.94 1.67 -14.54
N ILE A 93 21.70 0.57 -14.59
CA ILE A 93 21.14 -0.79 -14.47
C ILE A 93 20.55 -1.00 -13.08
N ILE A 94 21.29 -0.62 -12.02
CA ILE A 94 20.84 -0.79 -10.64
C ILE A 94 19.64 0.13 -10.33
N LEU A 95 19.64 1.37 -10.83
CA LEU A 95 18.48 2.26 -10.68
C LEU A 95 17.26 1.64 -11.38
N GLN A 96 17.40 1.19 -12.62
CA GLN A 96 16.32 0.57 -13.37
C GLN A 96 15.79 -0.69 -12.68
N SER A 97 16.65 -1.60 -12.26
CA SER A 97 16.23 -2.79 -11.50
C SER A 97 15.48 -2.42 -10.23
N SER A 98 15.90 -1.35 -9.54
CA SER A 98 15.20 -0.86 -8.36
C SER A 98 13.80 -0.34 -8.66
N LEU A 99 13.61 0.35 -9.80
CA LEU A 99 12.29 0.83 -10.23
C LEU A 99 11.34 -0.32 -10.58
N TRP A 100 11.84 -1.34 -11.28
CA TRP A 100 11.06 -2.55 -11.56
C TRP A 100 10.68 -3.31 -10.29
N LEU A 101 11.61 -3.42 -9.33
CA LEU A 101 11.32 -4.00 -8.02
C LEU A 101 10.29 -3.18 -7.24
N ALA A 102 10.37 -1.85 -7.28
CA ALA A 102 9.38 -0.97 -6.67
C ALA A 102 7.99 -1.16 -7.29
N ALA A 103 7.91 -1.19 -8.63
CA ALA A 103 6.67 -1.41 -9.35
C ALA A 103 6.05 -2.78 -9.01
N ALA A 104 6.85 -3.84 -8.96
CA ALA A 104 6.39 -5.16 -8.55
C ALA A 104 5.89 -5.17 -7.11
N ALA A 105 6.63 -4.56 -6.18
CA ALA A 105 6.25 -4.46 -4.76
C ALA A 105 4.94 -3.69 -4.57
N LEU A 106 4.79 -2.53 -5.21
CA LEU A 106 3.56 -1.73 -5.20
C LEU A 106 2.39 -2.53 -5.76
N GLN A 107 2.55 -3.19 -6.91
CA GLN A 107 1.45 -3.94 -7.51
C GLN A 107 0.99 -5.12 -6.64
N LEU A 108 1.93 -5.80 -5.97
CA LEU A 108 1.62 -6.88 -5.04
C LEU A 108 0.91 -6.35 -3.79
N ASN A 109 1.30 -5.17 -3.30
CA ASN A 109 0.54 -4.47 -2.26
C ASN A 109 -0.87 -4.17 -2.76
N SER A 110 -1.05 -3.45 -3.87
CA SER A 110 -2.36 -3.13 -4.47
C SER A 110 -3.23 -4.38 -4.73
N LEU A 111 -2.60 -5.52 -5.05
CA LEU A 111 -3.27 -6.81 -5.20
C LEU A 111 -3.80 -7.34 -3.86
N LEU A 112 -3.09 -7.17 -2.73
CA LEU A 112 -3.62 -7.51 -1.40
C LEU A 112 -4.88 -6.71 -1.05
N PHE A 113 -4.91 -5.42 -1.41
CA PHE A 113 -6.10 -4.58 -1.26
C PHE A 113 -7.25 -5.07 -2.15
N LEU A 114 -6.96 -5.46 -3.40
CA LEU A 114 -7.93 -6.05 -4.31
C LEU A 114 -8.52 -7.34 -3.75
N LEU A 115 -7.67 -8.23 -3.24
CA LEU A 115 -8.08 -9.50 -2.65
C LEU A 115 -9.00 -9.28 -1.44
N ARG A 116 -8.73 -8.24 -0.65
CA ARG A 116 -9.62 -7.84 0.43
C ARG A 116 -10.97 -7.36 -0.09
N LEU A 117 -10.97 -6.50 -1.12
CA LEU A 117 -12.20 -6.03 -1.76
C LEU A 117 -13.01 -7.23 -2.31
N CYS A 118 -12.37 -8.17 -2.97
CA CYS A 118 -13.01 -9.39 -3.47
C CYS A 118 -13.62 -10.26 -2.36
N GLY A 119 -12.99 -10.27 -1.18
CA GLY A 119 -13.53 -10.96 0.00
C GLY A 119 -14.77 -10.28 0.58
N ILE A 120 -14.80 -8.94 0.59
CA ILE A 120 -15.93 -8.15 1.11
C ILE A 120 -17.11 -8.14 0.14
N PHE A 121 -16.84 -8.07 -1.16
CA PHE A 121 -17.84 -8.03 -2.22
C PHE A 121 -18.05 -9.42 -2.86
N HIS A 122 -18.34 -10.43 -2.03
CA HIS A 122 -18.49 -11.81 -2.51
C HIS A 122 -19.55 -11.91 -3.63
N ASP A 123 -20.72 -11.29 -3.43
CA ASP A 123 -21.89 -11.44 -4.30
C ASP A 123 -21.88 -10.51 -5.53
N CYS A 124 -20.99 -9.52 -5.57
CA CYS A 124 -20.98 -8.48 -6.59
C CYS A 124 -19.84 -8.63 -7.58
N GLN A 125 -20.04 -9.51 -8.57
CA GLN A 125 -19.05 -9.80 -9.63
C GLN A 125 -18.66 -8.57 -10.45
N ARG A 126 -19.60 -7.64 -10.69
CA ARG A 126 -19.32 -6.42 -11.45
C ARG A 126 -18.34 -5.49 -10.75
N VAL A 127 -18.51 -5.28 -9.44
CA VAL A 127 -17.59 -4.47 -8.64
C VAL A 127 -16.18 -5.07 -8.69
N LYS A 128 -16.07 -6.38 -8.47
CA LYS A 128 -14.78 -7.10 -8.58
C LYS A 128 -14.15 -6.92 -9.96
N GLY A 129 -14.92 -7.09 -11.04
CA GLY A 129 -14.45 -6.90 -12.41
C GLY A 129 -13.91 -5.50 -12.68
N VAL A 130 -14.62 -4.45 -12.26
CA VAL A 130 -14.16 -3.06 -12.39
C VAL A 130 -12.84 -2.84 -11.67
N PHE A 131 -12.71 -3.32 -10.44
CA PHE A 131 -11.47 -3.15 -9.66
C PHE A 131 -10.30 -3.97 -10.20
N VAL A 132 -10.53 -5.14 -10.80
CA VAL A 132 -9.50 -5.88 -11.54
C VAL A 132 -9.00 -5.09 -12.74
N VAL A 133 -9.91 -4.47 -13.51
CA VAL A 133 -9.53 -3.62 -14.66
C VAL A 133 -8.76 -2.39 -14.20
N LEU A 134 -9.19 -1.73 -13.10
CA LEU A 134 -8.47 -0.60 -12.52
C LEU A 134 -7.06 -0.99 -12.04
N TRP A 135 -6.91 -2.18 -11.45
CA TRP A 135 -5.60 -2.72 -11.05
C TRP A 135 -4.70 -2.98 -12.27
N LEU A 136 -5.24 -3.48 -13.39
CA LEU A 136 -4.47 -3.63 -14.64
C LEU A 136 -4.06 -2.27 -15.23
N ALA A 137 -4.92 -1.26 -15.13
CA ALA A 137 -4.59 0.10 -15.57
C ALA A 137 -3.48 0.73 -14.71
N GLU A 138 -3.55 0.56 -13.39
CA GLU A 138 -2.50 0.94 -12.44
C GLU A 138 -1.16 0.25 -12.77
N LEU A 139 -1.19 -1.06 -13.08
CA LEU A 139 -0.01 -1.82 -13.49
C LEU A 139 0.63 -1.20 -14.74
N ALA A 140 -0.18 -0.84 -15.74
CA ALA A 140 0.33 -0.19 -16.95
C ALA A 140 1.00 1.17 -16.64
N CYS A 141 0.41 1.97 -15.74
CA CYS A 141 1.01 3.22 -15.27
C CYS A 141 2.35 2.99 -14.56
N SER A 142 2.44 1.96 -13.71
CA SER A 142 3.66 1.60 -12.97
C SER A 142 4.78 1.10 -13.89
N VAL A 143 4.44 0.32 -14.92
CA VAL A 143 5.38 -0.11 -15.96
C VAL A 143 5.93 1.10 -16.70
N LEU A 144 5.07 2.05 -17.11
CA LEU A 144 5.51 3.27 -17.78
C LEU A 144 6.46 4.10 -16.89
N SER A 145 6.12 4.29 -15.61
CA SER A 145 6.97 5.02 -14.66
C SER A 145 8.30 4.33 -14.38
N SER A 146 8.44 3.03 -14.61
CA SER A 146 9.72 2.33 -14.43
C SER A 146 10.80 2.84 -15.38
N PHE A 147 10.42 3.37 -16.55
CA PHE A 147 11.35 3.96 -17.53
C PHE A 147 11.67 5.44 -17.28
N SER A 148 11.21 6.02 -16.18
CA SER A 148 11.19 7.47 -16.01
C SER A 148 12.44 8.10 -15.39
N ALA A 149 13.42 7.32 -14.94
CA ALA A 149 14.58 7.85 -14.24
C ALA A 149 15.93 7.47 -14.87
N TYR A 150 16.87 8.41 -14.76
CA TYR A 150 18.24 8.26 -15.25
C TYR A 150 19.25 8.52 -14.12
N ALA A 151 20.24 7.64 -14.03
CA ALA A 151 21.33 7.69 -13.06
C ALA A 151 22.65 8.10 -13.72
N LYS A 152 23.52 8.76 -12.94
CA LYS A 152 24.91 9.02 -13.29
C LYS A 152 25.83 8.80 -12.10
N HIS A 153 27.13 8.67 -12.39
CA HIS A 153 28.18 8.68 -11.37
C HIS A 153 28.40 10.09 -10.82
N VAL A 154 28.73 10.18 -9.53
CA VAL A 154 29.10 11.42 -8.86
C VAL A 154 30.58 11.70 -9.10
N GLY A 155 30.88 12.62 -10.02
CA GLY A 155 32.27 12.97 -10.37
C GLY A 155 33.09 11.75 -10.81
N PRO A 156 34.38 11.65 -10.42
CA PRO A 156 35.22 10.48 -10.73
C PRO A 156 34.93 9.27 -9.84
N THR A 157 33.96 9.36 -8.93
CA THR A 157 33.68 8.28 -7.97
C THR A 157 32.75 7.22 -8.57
N LYS A 158 32.80 6.00 -8.01
CA LYS A 158 31.86 4.92 -8.37
C LYS A 158 30.48 5.04 -7.66
N GLN A 159 30.15 6.20 -7.06
CA GLN A 159 28.86 6.37 -6.42
C GLN A 159 27.80 6.90 -7.39
N CYS A 160 26.56 6.42 -7.23
CA CYS A 160 25.47 6.67 -8.18
C CYS A 160 24.42 7.62 -7.62
N TYR A 161 24.04 8.65 -8.36
CA TYR A 161 22.91 9.51 -8.01
C TYR A 161 21.88 9.60 -9.14
N THR A 162 20.64 9.90 -8.76
CA THR A 162 19.58 10.18 -9.74
C THR A 162 19.82 11.55 -10.34
N HIS A 163 20.15 11.58 -11.63
CA HIS A 163 20.45 12.79 -12.36
C HIS A 163 19.17 13.50 -12.83
N SER A 164 18.23 12.75 -13.41
CA SER A 164 17.01 13.34 -13.98
C SER A 164 15.83 12.38 -13.96
N LEU A 165 14.64 12.99 -14.01
CA LEU A 165 13.34 12.35 -14.15
C LEU A 165 12.67 12.85 -15.43
N THR A 166 11.99 11.96 -16.15
CA THR A 166 11.14 12.34 -17.28
C THR A 166 9.85 12.99 -16.79
N SER A 167 9.18 13.76 -17.66
CA SER A 167 7.90 14.40 -17.34
C SER A 167 6.77 13.41 -17.01
N PHE A 168 6.87 12.16 -17.47
CA PHE A 168 5.90 11.11 -17.18
C PHE A 168 6.21 10.30 -15.90
N ALA A 169 7.27 10.62 -15.17
CA ALA A 169 7.59 9.96 -13.90
C ALA A 169 6.42 9.89 -12.89
N PRO A 170 5.59 10.95 -12.74
CA PRO A 170 4.47 10.93 -11.79
C PRO A 170 3.35 9.93 -12.12
N VAL A 171 3.23 9.45 -13.37
CA VAL A 171 2.05 8.71 -13.86
C VAL A 171 1.76 7.45 -13.03
N GLY A 172 2.77 6.64 -12.73
CA GLY A 172 2.65 5.45 -11.89
C GLY A 172 2.21 5.78 -10.47
N TYR A 173 2.78 6.83 -9.86
CA TYR A 173 2.40 7.27 -8.52
C TYR A 173 0.95 7.77 -8.46
N ILE A 174 0.50 8.47 -9.50
CA ILE A 174 -0.91 8.90 -9.61
C ILE A 174 -1.81 7.67 -9.73
N GLY A 175 -1.43 6.70 -10.57
CA GLY A 175 -2.17 5.46 -10.75
C GLY A 175 -2.38 4.72 -9.42
N VAL A 176 -1.29 4.50 -8.67
CA VAL A 176 -1.32 3.86 -7.34
C VAL A 176 -2.19 4.64 -6.37
N ALA A 177 -2.01 5.97 -6.28
CA ALA A 177 -2.77 6.81 -5.36
C ALA A 177 -4.28 6.78 -5.66
N VAL A 178 -4.66 6.88 -6.93
CA VAL A 178 -6.07 6.82 -7.37
C VAL A 178 -6.65 5.45 -7.07
N TYR A 179 -5.94 4.37 -7.44
CA TYR A 179 -6.40 3.01 -7.21
C TYR A 179 -6.62 2.71 -5.72
N ASP A 180 -5.61 2.95 -4.89
CA ASP A 180 -5.69 2.72 -3.44
C ASP A 180 -6.80 3.53 -2.79
N THR A 181 -6.99 4.79 -3.22
CA THR A 181 -8.04 5.66 -2.72
C THR A 181 -9.42 5.12 -3.08
N LEU A 182 -9.63 4.67 -4.33
CA LEU A 182 -10.90 4.09 -4.75
C LEU A 182 -11.21 2.81 -3.99
N VAL A 183 -10.23 1.91 -3.84
CA VAL A 183 -10.41 0.67 -3.06
C VAL A 183 -10.74 1.01 -1.61
N PHE A 184 -9.99 1.92 -0.99
CA PHE A 184 -10.24 2.39 0.37
C PHE A 184 -11.66 2.95 0.52
N LEU A 185 -12.07 3.88 -0.34
CA LEU A 185 -13.39 4.51 -0.26
C LEU A 185 -14.51 3.49 -0.45
N THR A 186 -14.42 2.62 -1.45
CA THR A 186 -15.45 1.61 -1.71
C THR A 186 -15.60 0.63 -0.55
N VAL A 187 -14.49 0.14 0.00
CA VAL A 187 -14.52 -0.77 1.17
C VAL A 187 -15.06 -0.04 2.41
N SER A 188 -14.59 1.18 2.68
CA SER A 188 -15.06 1.99 3.82
C SER A 188 -16.56 2.25 3.74
N VAL A 189 -17.08 2.66 2.58
CA VAL A 189 -18.52 2.92 2.40
C VAL A 189 -19.33 1.65 2.61
N LYS A 190 -18.87 0.50 2.09
CA LYS A 190 -19.56 -0.78 2.29
C LYS A 190 -19.64 -1.16 3.78
N ILE A 191 -18.52 -1.06 4.50
CA ILE A 191 -18.45 -1.34 5.94
C ILE A 191 -19.39 -0.41 6.72
N LEU A 192 -19.36 0.89 6.43
CA LEU A 192 -20.17 1.87 7.16
C LEU A 192 -21.67 1.76 6.85
N ARG A 193 -22.05 1.32 5.63
CA ARG A 193 -23.47 1.11 5.26
C ARG A 193 -24.07 -0.17 5.86
N ILE A 194 -23.24 -1.13 6.27
CA ILE A 194 -23.71 -2.35 6.93
C ILE A 194 -24.03 -2.09 8.41
N ASP A 195 -23.42 -1.07 9.02
CA ASP A 195 -23.62 -0.75 10.43
C ASP A 195 -24.99 -0.07 10.67
N PRO A 196 -25.97 -0.76 11.26
CA PRO A 196 -27.32 -0.22 11.43
C PRO A 196 -27.41 0.87 12.49
N ALA A 197 -26.36 1.03 13.32
CA ALA A 197 -26.31 2.07 14.36
C ALA A 197 -25.78 3.42 13.84
N LEU A 198 -25.37 3.49 12.57
CA LEU A 198 -24.62 4.61 12.02
C LEU A 198 -25.48 5.47 11.06
N ASP A 199 -25.92 6.65 11.53
CA ASP A 199 -26.36 7.69 10.59
C ASP A 199 -25.12 8.42 10.04
N TRP A 200 -24.70 8.02 8.83
CA TRP A 200 -23.45 8.47 8.23
C TRP A 200 -23.32 10.01 8.15
N LYS A 201 -24.43 10.73 7.92
CA LYS A 201 -24.40 12.19 7.72
C LYS A 201 -24.09 12.93 9.03
N SER A 202 -24.67 12.50 10.13
CA SER A 202 -24.45 13.10 11.45
C SER A 202 -23.10 12.69 12.03
N GLU A 203 -22.67 11.45 11.82
CA GLU A 203 -21.39 10.94 12.30
C GLU A 203 -20.17 11.50 11.57
N VAL A 204 -20.24 11.72 10.23
CA VAL A 204 -19.16 12.43 9.52
C VAL A 204 -19.05 13.88 9.99
N LYS A 205 -20.19 14.53 10.27
CA LYS A 205 -20.18 15.87 10.85
C LYS A 205 -19.51 15.85 12.22
N LEU A 206 -19.76 14.85 13.06
CA LEU A 206 -19.08 14.66 14.35
C LEU A 206 -17.59 14.35 14.21
N PHE A 207 -17.20 13.57 13.20
CA PHE A 207 -15.80 13.27 12.89
C PHE A 207 -15.00 14.55 12.60
N PHE A 208 -15.56 15.50 11.85
CA PHE A 208 -14.93 16.79 11.61
C PHE A 208 -15.05 17.77 12.79
N ASN A 209 -16.01 17.59 13.70
CA ASN A 209 -16.32 18.56 14.74
C ASN A 209 -15.59 18.32 16.08
N ASN A 210 -14.52 17.51 16.10
CA ASN A 210 -13.60 17.29 17.23
C ASN A 210 -14.22 16.97 18.61
N LYS A 211 -15.51 16.63 18.67
CA LYS A 211 -16.23 16.30 19.90
C LYS A 211 -16.53 14.80 19.91
N HIS A 212 -15.72 14.07 20.68
CA HIS A 212 -15.79 12.62 20.89
C HIS A 212 -15.42 11.77 19.66
N MET A 213 -14.81 10.60 19.90
CA MET A 213 -14.51 9.66 18.83
C MET A 213 -15.80 9.14 18.19
N SER A 214 -16.11 9.67 17.00
CA SER A 214 -17.24 9.26 16.17
C SER A 214 -17.29 7.73 16.04
N HIS A 215 -18.51 7.19 15.96
CA HIS A 215 -18.74 5.76 15.76
C HIS A 215 -18.06 5.27 14.47
N VAL A 216 -17.97 6.13 13.44
CA VAL A 216 -17.20 5.88 12.21
C VAL A 216 -15.75 5.49 12.51
N TYR A 217 -15.06 6.28 13.33
CA TYR A 217 -13.66 6.04 13.65
C TYR A 217 -13.46 4.71 14.39
N ARG A 218 -14.36 4.37 15.31
CA ARG A 218 -14.34 3.09 16.05
C ARG A 218 -14.57 1.90 15.10
N THR A 219 -15.55 2.00 14.20
CA THR A 219 -15.84 0.95 13.21
C THR A 219 -14.69 0.77 12.22
N LEU A 220 -14.06 1.86 11.76
CA LEU A 220 -12.87 1.80 10.89
C LEU A 220 -11.63 1.24 11.61
N LEU A 221 -11.45 1.55 12.90
CA LEU A 221 -10.40 0.96 13.72
C LEU A 221 -10.61 -0.54 13.89
N ARG A 222 -11.82 -0.95 14.27
CA ARG A 222 -12.17 -2.36 14.49
C ARG A 222 -11.99 -3.19 13.22
N THR A 223 -12.28 -2.63 12.05
CA THR A 223 -12.13 -3.31 10.76
C THR A 223 -10.72 -3.20 10.16
N GLY A 224 -9.77 -2.54 10.83
CA GLY A 224 -8.43 -2.30 10.29
C GLY A 224 -8.39 -1.36 9.08
N GLN A 225 -9.52 -0.72 8.74
CA GLN A 225 -9.64 0.18 7.59
C GLN A 225 -8.85 1.48 7.80
N LEU A 226 -8.63 1.89 9.05
CA LEU A 226 -7.79 3.05 9.36
C LEU A 226 -6.32 2.87 8.91
N TYR A 227 -5.80 1.64 8.92
CA TYR A 227 -4.44 1.37 8.43
C TYR A 227 -4.33 1.62 6.92
N TYR A 228 -5.40 1.36 6.16
CA TYR A 228 -5.49 1.68 4.74
C TYR A 228 -5.74 3.16 4.47
N PHE A 229 -6.40 3.88 5.38
CA PHE A 229 -6.45 5.33 5.30
C PHE A 229 -5.04 5.95 5.40
N ALA A 230 -4.20 5.43 6.31
CA ALA A 230 -2.82 5.89 6.45
C ALA A 230 -2.00 5.69 5.16
N THR A 231 -2.22 4.60 4.41
CA THR A 231 -1.55 4.38 3.11
C THR A 231 -2.01 5.38 2.05
N VAL A 232 -3.31 5.70 2.02
CA VAL A 232 -3.85 6.77 1.14
C VAL A 232 -3.22 8.12 1.47
N CYS A 233 -3.10 8.48 2.75
CA CYS A 233 -2.41 9.70 3.16
C CYS A 233 -0.94 9.72 2.73
N ALA A 234 -0.23 8.59 2.89
CA ALA A 234 1.17 8.47 2.45
C ALA A 234 1.32 8.66 0.93
N ASN A 235 0.41 8.08 0.13
CA ASN A 235 0.38 8.27 -1.32
C ASN A 235 0.14 9.74 -1.71
N ILE A 236 -0.74 10.45 -1.02
CA ILE A 236 -0.99 11.87 -1.25
C ILE A 236 0.26 12.71 -0.93
N VAL A 237 0.93 12.43 0.18
CA VAL A 237 2.18 13.10 0.57
C VAL A 237 3.27 12.83 -0.48
N LEU A 238 3.40 11.58 -0.94
CA LEU A 238 4.33 11.22 -2.00
C LEU A 238 4.06 12.01 -3.29
N LEU A 239 2.80 12.12 -3.71
CA LEU A 239 2.42 12.91 -4.89
C LEU A 239 2.78 14.39 -4.72
N ALA A 240 2.47 14.99 -3.57
CA ALA A 240 2.81 16.38 -3.30
C ALA A 240 4.32 16.63 -3.41
N ILE A 241 5.13 15.71 -2.90
CA ILE A 241 6.60 15.77 -3.00
C ILE A 241 7.06 15.57 -4.45
N MET A 242 6.46 14.65 -5.20
CA MET A 242 6.81 14.38 -6.61
C MET A 242 6.57 15.59 -7.52
N PHE A 243 5.47 16.32 -7.30
CA PHE A 243 5.12 17.50 -8.07
C PHE A 243 5.84 18.77 -7.63
N SER A 244 6.46 18.79 -6.45
CA SER A 244 7.16 19.98 -5.96
C SER A 244 8.44 20.26 -6.76
N PRO A 245 8.54 21.38 -7.51
CA PRO A 245 9.71 21.69 -8.33
C PRO A 245 10.95 22.01 -7.49
N THR A 246 10.78 22.39 -6.22
CA THR A 246 11.87 22.79 -5.31
C THR A 246 12.68 21.62 -4.76
N ILE A 247 12.14 20.39 -4.85
CA ILE A 247 12.76 19.20 -4.29
C ILE A 247 13.68 18.56 -5.33
N SER A 248 14.89 18.15 -4.95
CA SER A 248 15.82 17.49 -5.88
C SER A 248 15.26 16.15 -6.40
N PRO A 249 15.55 15.74 -7.66
CA PRO A 249 15.06 14.47 -8.21
C PRO A 249 15.43 13.25 -7.36
N ALA A 250 16.64 13.25 -6.80
CA ALA A 250 17.10 12.19 -5.91
C ALA A 250 16.23 12.06 -4.66
N LEU A 251 15.83 13.19 -4.05
CA LEU A 251 14.97 13.18 -2.87
C LEU A 251 13.54 12.74 -3.22
N ARG A 252 12.98 13.21 -4.34
CA ARG A 252 11.64 12.80 -4.81
C ARG A 252 11.54 11.27 -4.94
N ILE A 253 12.46 10.63 -5.67
CA ILE A 253 12.48 9.17 -5.81
C ILE A 253 12.72 8.48 -4.46
N SER A 254 13.51 9.07 -3.58
CA SER A 254 13.82 8.45 -2.29
C SER A 254 12.59 8.35 -1.39
N THR A 255 11.62 9.27 -1.53
CA THR A 255 10.32 9.22 -0.82
C THR A 255 9.47 8.01 -1.21
N THR A 256 9.71 7.39 -2.38
CA THR A 256 9.07 6.12 -2.76
C THR A 256 9.41 5.00 -1.78
N CYS A 257 10.62 5.00 -1.21
CA CYS A 257 11.07 3.96 -0.28
C CYS A 257 10.19 3.85 0.98
N PRO A 258 10.00 4.92 1.78
CA PRO A 258 9.12 4.85 2.93
C PRO A 258 7.65 4.63 2.53
N ASN A 259 7.20 5.10 1.36
CA ASN A 259 5.84 4.85 0.90
C ASN A 259 5.57 3.36 0.65
N VAL A 260 6.48 2.68 -0.06
CA VAL A 260 6.39 1.23 -0.31
C VAL A 260 6.39 0.46 1.01
N LEU A 261 7.25 0.83 1.96
CA LEU A 261 7.28 0.23 3.29
C LEU A 261 5.95 0.39 4.02
N ILE A 262 5.43 1.62 4.09
CA ILE A 262 4.16 1.90 4.79
C ILE A 262 3.04 1.06 4.17
N GLN A 263 2.92 1.04 2.84
CA GLN A 263 1.91 0.21 2.17
C GLN A 263 2.07 -1.27 2.50
N ASN A 264 3.29 -1.81 2.41
CA ASN A 264 3.55 -3.21 2.67
C ASN A 264 3.24 -3.59 4.13
N SER A 265 3.74 -2.83 5.10
CA SER A 265 3.51 -3.10 6.53
C SER A 265 2.03 -3.00 6.90
N MET A 266 1.31 -1.99 6.40
CA MET A 266 -0.12 -1.84 6.69
C MET A 266 -0.97 -2.93 6.03
N ALA A 267 -0.73 -3.24 4.75
CA ALA A 267 -1.43 -4.31 4.05
C ALA A 267 -1.16 -5.67 4.71
N CYS A 268 0.10 -5.93 5.05
CA CYS A 268 0.49 -7.16 5.73
C CYS A 268 -0.13 -7.27 7.12
N LYS A 269 -0.14 -6.18 7.90
CA LYS A 269 -0.73 -6.16 9.24
C LYS A 269 -2.22 -6.46 9.19
N VAL A 270 -2.97 -5.80 8.30
CA VAL A 270 -4.42 -6.07 8.19
C VAL A 270 -4.68 -7.49 7.67
N PHE A 271 -3.88 -7.99 6.72
CA PHE A 271 -4.00 -9.36 6.26
C PHE A 271 -3.82 -10.37 7.42
N ARG A 272 -2.80 -10.19 8.26
CA ARG A 272 -2.56 -11.03 9.44
C ARG A 272 -3.68 -10.93 10.46
N LEU A 273 -4.16 -9.71 10.78
CA LEU A 273 -5.27 -9.51 11.71
C LEU A 273 -6.53 -10.26 11.27
N LEU A 274 -6.97 -10.06 10.02
CA LEU A 274 -8.15 -10.74 9.48
C LEU A 274 -7.99 -12.26 9.47
N ARG A 275 -6.77 -12.75 9.22
CA ARG A 275 -6.46 -14.18 9.26
C ARG A 275 -6.52 -14.76 10.66
N LEU A 276 -5.99 -14.06 11.66
CA LEU A 276 -6.02 -14.49 13.05
C LEU A 276 -7.44 -14.46 13.60
N GLU A 277 -8.22 -13.42 13.29
CA GLU A 277 -9.65 -13.34 13.65
C GLU A 277 -10.45 -14.50 13.05
N ALA A 278 -10.21 -14.84 11.78
CA ALA A 278 -10.85 -16.00 11.15
C ALA A 278 -10.41 -17.35 11.76
N MET A 279 -9.26 -17.42 12.43
CA MET A 279 -8.82 -18.61 13.15
C MET A 279 -9.51 -18.71 14.52
N ASP A 280 -9.54 -17.62 15.28
CA ASP A 280 -10.17 -17.58 16.61
C ASP A 280 -11.69 -17.77 16.51
N GLY A 281 -12.33 -17.15 15.52
CA GLY A 281 -13.76 -17.34 15.24
C GLY A 281 -14.09 -18.76 14.78
N ASN A 282 -13.21 -19.42 14.01
CA ASN A 282 -13.40 -20.82 13.65
C ASN A 282 -13.21 -21.75 14.86
N SER A 283 -12.28 -21.43 15.76
CA SER A 283 -12.08 -22.17 17.01
C SER A 283 -13.30 -22.04 17.93
N GLN A 284 -13.89 -20.85 18.05
CA GLN A 284 -15.15 -20.65 18.77
C GLN A 284 -16.32 -21.39 18.11
N ARG A 285 -16.44 -21.39 16.78
CA ARG A 285 -17.47 -22.18 16.09
C ARG A 285 -17.30 -23.67 16.31
N THR A 286 -16.06 -24.19 16.32
CA THR A 286 -15.79 -25.60 16.64
C THR A 286 -16.16 -25.93 18.10
N ILE A 287 -15.87 -25.05 19.06
CA ILE A 287 -16.27 -25.23 20.47
C ILE A 287 -17.80 -25.15 20.63
N SER A 288 -18.48 -24.23 19.95
CA SER A 288 -19.94 -24.12 19.98
C SER A 288 -20.64 -25.31 19.32
N HIS A 289 -20.01 -25.98 18.36
CA HIS A 289 -20.55 -27.18 17.71
C HIS A 289 -20.40 -28.45 18.59
N GLU A 290 -19.58 -28.41 19.64
CA GLU A 290 -19.48 -29.46 20.67
C GLU A 290 -20.51 -29.29 21.82
N LEU A 291 -21.24 -28.16 21.87
CA LEU A 291 -22.44 -28.05 22.71
C LEU A 291 -23.69 -28.46 21.92
N PRO A 292 -24.55 -29.36 22.46
CA PRO A 292 -25.71 -29.85 21.72
C PRO A 292 -26.80 -28.77 21.69
N VAL A 293 -26.89 -28.04 20.58
CA VAL A 293 -27.99 -27.10 20.33
C VAL A 293 -29.05 -27.77 19.45
N ARG A 294 -30.24 -27.83 20.04
CA ARG A 294 -31.48 -28.44 19.57
C ARG A 294 -32.02 -27.78 18.30
N THR A 295 -32.31 -28.60 17.29
CA THR A 295 -32.86 -28.25 15.98
C THR A 295 -34.28 -27.63 16.05
N GLN A 296 -34.52 -26.54 15.32
CA GLN A 296 -35.85 -26.20 14.78
C GLN A 296 -35.73 -25.63 13.35
N THR A 297 -36.72 -26.03 12.54
CA THR A 297 -36.86 -26.00 11.06
C THR A 297 -37.56 -24.73 10.52
N PRO A 298 -37.68 -24.54 9.18
CA PRO A 298 -37.69 -23.24 8.49
C PRO A 298 -39.09 -22.74 8.07
N VAL A 299 -39.18 -21.46 7.68
CA VAL A 299 -40.34 -20.88 6.97
C VAL A 299 -39.90 -20.15 5.70
N THR A 300 -40.68 -20.37 4.64
CA THR A 300 -40.53 -20.07 3.22
C THR A 300 -41.01 -18.69 2.76
N GLY A 301 -40.33 -18.14 1.74
CA GLY A 301 -40.93 -17.54 0.53
C GLY A 301 -41.21 -16.03 0.49
N VAL A 302 -40.83 -15.36 -0.61
CA VAL A 302 -41.69 -14.57 -1.52
C VAL A 302 -40.87 -13.91 -2.65
N SER A 303 -41.52 -13.78 -3.80
CA SER A 303 -41.07 -13.58 -5.19
C SER A 303 -40.64 -12.15 -5.57
N ALA A 304 -39.91 -12.08 -6.70
CA ALA A 304 -39.34 -10.90 -7.34
C ALA A 304 -40.16 -10.42 -8.56
N THR A 305 -40.17 -9.10 -8.77
CA THR A 305 -40.46 -8.30 -10.00
C THR A 305 -40.08 -6.85 -9.67
N ASP A 306 -39.58 -5.96 -10.50
CA ASP A 306 -39.13 -5.99 -11.88
C ASP A 306 -38.08 -4.86 -12.05
N VAL A 307 -37.27 -5.08 -13.06
CA VAL A 307 -36.17 -4.33 -13.61
C VAL A 307 -36.67 -3.03 -14.25
N ASP A 308 -36.28 -1.88 -13.70
CA ASP A 308 -35.66 -0.82 -14.52
C ASP A 308 -34.90 0.22 -13.67
N ASN A 309 -33.84 0.79 -14.27
CA ASN A 309 -32.83 1.69 -13.69
C ASN A 309 -31.51 1.01 -13.22
N ARG A 310 -30.97 0.12 -14.06
CA ARG A 310 -29.95 -0.91 -13.73
C ARG A 310 -28.54 -0.40 -13.34
N THR A 311 -28.00 0.66 -13.91
CA THR A 311 -26.57 0.98 -13.68
C THR A 311 -26.29 1.73 -12.37
N GLY A 312 -27.21 2.56 -11.89
CA GLY A 312 -27.10 3.23 -10.59
C GLY A 312 -27.62 2.38 -9.43
N LYS A 313 -28.78 1.72 -9.61
CA LYS A 313 -29.41 0.92 -8.55
C LYS A 313 -28.65 -0.38 -8.23
N GLU A 314 -27.94 -0.98 -9.19
CA GLU A 314 -27.16 -2.20 -8.92
C GLU A 314 -25.90 -1.90 -8.10
N LEU A 315 -25.26 -0.73 -8.28
CA LEU A 315 -24.15 -0.32 -7.44
C LEU A 315 -24.61 -0.02 -6.01
N ASP A 316 -25.76 0.67 -5.87
CA ASP A 316 -26.36 0.92 -4.56
C ASP A 316 -26.83 -0.36 -3.88
N SER A 317 -27.40 -1.33 -4.61
CA SER A 317 -27.76 -2.65 -4.09
C SER A 317 -26.51 -3.46 -3.68
N CYS A 318 -25.42 -3.38 -4.43
CA CYS A 318 -24.15 -4.01 -4.04
C CYS A 318 -23.52 -3.36 -2.80
N LEU A 319 -23.68 -2.05 -2.63
CA LEU A 319 -23.23 -1.32 -1.45
C LEU A 319 -24.16 -1.57 -0.24
N TYR A 320 -25.46 -1.74 -0.48
CA TYR A 320 -26.52 -1.96 0.50
C TYR A 320 -27.14 -3.34 0.29
N ASN A 321 -26.37 -4.40 0.58
CA ASN A 321 -26.89 -5.74 0.70
C ASN A 321 -26.65 -6.18 2.15
N PRO A 322 -27.69 -6.36 2.98
CA PRO A 322 -27.59 -6.64 4.41
C PRO A 322 -27.31 -8.12 4.73
N THR A 323 -27.06 -8.96 3.73
CA THR A 323 -26.68 -10.35 3.98
C THR A 323 -25.22 -10.41 4.42
N TYR A 324 -25.03 -10.76 5.69
CA TYR A 324 -23.79 -11.07 6.43
C TYR A 324 -23.23 -9.98 7.37
N GLN A 325 -23.60 -10.15 8.65
CA GLN A 325 -22.84 -9.71 9.81
C GLN A 325 -21.51 -10.46 9.87
N VAL A 326 -20.47 -9.70 10.22
CA VAL A 326 -19.07 -10.10 10.47
C VAL A 326 -18.96 -11.30 11.40
#